data_AF-A0A1X7G5W6-F1
#
_entry.id   AF-A0A1X7G5W6-F1
#
_cell.length_a   1.000
_cell.length_b   1.000
_cell.length_c   1.000
_cell.angle_alpha   90.00
_cell.angle_beta   90.00
_cell.angle_gamma   90.00
#
_symmetry.space_group_name_H-M   'P 1'
#
loop_
_entity.id
_entity.type
_entity.pdbx_description
1 polymer ?
#
loop_
_entity_poly.entity_id
_entity_poly.type
_entity_poly.pdbx_seq_one_letter_code
_entity_poly.pdbx_strand_id
1 'polypeptide(L)'
;MAEPERLPPPPFWRTRYFAFDVLPRRPDLDPLEIKRIIARPEARVVQTDGRIRLYGYSETLRCFLRVVLLSDGVTVHNAFPDEQYTS
;
A
#
# COMPACT_ATOMS: atom_id res chain seq x y z
N MET A 1 -6.40 2.24 -21.70
CA MET A 1 -5.34 2.76 -20.81
C MET A 1 -4.32 1.66 -20.65
N ALA A 2 -3.05 1.91 -20.95
CA ALA A 2 -2.00 0.94 -20.64
C ALA A 2 -1.88 0.83 -19.12
N GLU A 3 -1.86 -0.40 -18.60
CA GLU A 3 -1.57 -0.62 -17.18
C GLU A 3 -0.16 -0.09 -16.88
N PRO A 4 0.05 0.65 -15.78
CA PRO A 4 1.37 1.16 -15.46
C PRO A 4 2.34 0.00 -15.27
N GLU A 5 3.56 0.17 -15.79
CA GLU A 5 4.64 -0.80 -15.64
C GLU A 5 4.84 -1.13 -14.15
N ARG A 6 4.58 -2.39 -13.77
CA ARG A 6 4.72 -2.91 -12.41
C ARG A 6 5.95 -3.79 -12.28
N LEU A 7 6.62 -3.69 -11.14
CA LEU A 7 7.77 -4.52 -10.79
C LEU A 7 7.30 -5.82 -10.12
N PRO A 8 7.93 -6.98 -10.43
CA PRO A 8 7.61 -8.24 -9.80
C PRO A 8 8.02 -8.27 -8.32
N PRO A 9 7.39 -9.12 -7.49
CA PRO A 9 7.81 -9.38 -6.10
C PRO A 9 9.22 -10.01 -6.11
N PRO A 10 10.09 -9.84 -5.08
CA PRO A 10 9.80 -9.51 -3.67
C PRO A 10 9.88 -8.00 -3.32
N PRO A 11 9.19 -7.54 -2.25
CA PRO A 11 8.31 -8.30 -1.36
C PRO A 11 6.86 -8.44 -1.85
N PHE A 12 6.41 -7.62 -2.80
CA PHE A 12 5.07 -7.63 -3.43
C PHE A 12 5.11 -6.91 -4.78
N TRP A 13 4.05 -7.06 -5.59
CA TRP A 13 3.86 -6.31 -6.83
C TRP A 13 3.68 -4.83 -6.54
N ARG A 14 4.37 -3.96 -7.29
CA ARG A 14 4.35 -2.51 -7.06
C ARG A 14 4.60 -1.72 -8.32
N THR A 15 4.07 -0.51 -8.39
CA THR A 15 4.41 0.43 -9.46
C THR A 15 5.86 0.89 -9.38
N ARG A 16 6.45 1.33 -10.51
CA ARG A 16 7.75 2.03 -10.52
C ARG A 16 7.76 3.24 -9.59
N TYR A 17 6.68 4.03 -9.62
CA TYR A 17 6.49 5.17 -8.73
C TYR A 17 6.65 4.76 -7.25
N PHE A 18 5.97 3.70 -6.82
CA PHE A 18 6.10 3.24 -5.44
C PHE A 18 7.55 2.83 -5.11
N ALA A 19 8.20 2.10 -6.02
CA ALA A 19 9.53 1.58 -5.81
C ALA A 19 10.64 2.64 -5.81
N PHE A 20 10.53 3.65 -6.65
CA PHE A 20 11.60 4.61 -6.91
C PHE A 20 11.32 6.02 -6.35
N ASP A 21 10.07 6.36 -6.06
CA ASP A 21 9.70 7.68 -5.53
C ASP A 21 9.18 7.62 -4.09
N VAL A 22 8.34 6.62 -3.76
CA VAL A 22 7.72 6.52 -2.42
C VAL A 22 8.67 5.87 -1.41
N LEU A 23 9.06 4.62 -1.64
CA LEU A 23 9.88 3.85 -0.69
C LEU A 23 11.21 4.55 -0.32
N PRO A 24 11.99 5.13 -1.27
CA PRO A 24 13.24 5.79 -0.91
C PRO A 24 13.08 7.04 -0.03
N ARG A 25 11.90 7.66 -0.04
CA ARG A 25 11.58 8.85 0.77
C ARG A 25 10.89 8.51 2.09
N ARG A 26 10.61 7.23 2.33
CA ARG A 26 9.87 6.71 3.48
C ARG A 26 10.59 5.49 4.04
N PRO A 27 11.80 5.67 4.62
CA PRO A 27 12.57 4.57 5.21
C PRO A 27 11.87 3.92 6.41
N ASP A 28 10.85 4.59 6.95
CA ASP A 28 9.96 4.15 8.02
C ASP A 28 8.88 3.14 7.56
N LEU A 29 8.61 3.04 6.25
CA LEU A 29 7.67 2.05 5.72
C LEU A 29 8.31 0.66 5.68
N ASP A 30 7.85 -0.25 6.54
CA ASP A 30 8.27 -1.64 6.51
C ASP A 30 7.51 -2.43 5.41
N PRO A 31 8.23 -2.98 4.40
CA PRO A 31 7.61 -3.82 3.37
C PRO A 31 6.96 -5.10 3.93
N LEU A 32 7.39 -5.63 5.07
CA LEU A 32 6.75 -6.78 5.72
C LEU A 32 5.36 -6.41 6.24
N GLU A 33 5.22 -5.24 6.85
CA GLU A 33 3.92 -4.73 7.32
C GLU A 33 2.98 -4.45 6.14
N ILE A 34 3.48 -3.84 5.06
CA ILE A 34 2.70 -3.67 3.83
C ILE A 34 2.22 -5.02 3.30
N LYS A 35 3.09 -6.03 3.24
CA LYS A 35 2.74 -7.38 2.79
C LYS A 35 1.67 -8.02 3.69
N ARG A 36 1.80 -7.87 5.01
CA ARG A 36 0.80 -8.35 6.00
C ARG A 36 -0.56 -7.68 5.78
N ILE A 37 -0.59 -6.37 5.62
CA ILE A 37 -1.83 -5.59 5.41
C ILE A 37 -2.50 -5.98 4.09
N ILE A 38 -1.74 -6.25 3.03
CA ILE A 38 -2.28 -6.76 1.77
C ILE A 38 -2.97 -8.13 1.98
N ALA A 39 -2.35 -9.03 2.74
CA ALA A 39 -2.86 -10.37 2.96
C ALA A 39 -4.07 -10.42 3.92
N ARG A 40 -4.08 -9.56 4.95
CA ARG A 40 -5.12 -9.51 5.97
C ARG A 40 -5.37 -8.06 6.42
N PRO A 41 -6.08 -7.27 5.60
CA PRO A 41 -6.42 -5.90 5.96
C PRO A 41 -7.50 -5.88 7.06
N GLU A 42 -7.44 -4.89 7.93
CA GLU A 42 -8.49 -4.60 8.92
C GLU A 42 -9.69 -3.91 8.27
N ALA A 43 -9.44 -3.07 7.27
CA ALA A 43 -10.49 -2.48 6.45
C ALA A 43 -10.09 -2.41 4.98
N ARG A 44 -11.09 -2.48 4.11
CA ARG A 44 -10.96 -2.43 2.66
C ARG A 44 -12.02 -1.49 2.08
N VAL A 45 -11.58 -0.49 1.33
CA VAL A 45 -12.46 0.48 0.65
C VAL A 45 -12.10 0.54 -0.82
N VAL A 46 -13.07 0.29 -1.70
CA VAL A 46 -12.93 0.48 -3.14
C VAL A 46 -13.37 1.90 -3.49
N GLN A 47 -12.51 2.66 -4.15
CA GLN A 47 -12.78 4.02 -4.60
C GLN A 47 -13.52 4.03 -5.94
N THR A 48 -14.14 5.17 -6.28
CA THR A 48 -14.87 5.36 -7.56
C THR A 48 -13.95 5.27 -8.79
N ASP A 49 -12.65 5.55 -8.63
CA ASP A 49 -11.62 5.41 -9.68
C ASP A 49 -11.05 3.98 -9.77
N GLY A 50 -11.57 3.04 -8.98
CA GLY A 50 -11.14 1.64 -8.95
C GLY A 50 -9.94 1.36 -8.04
N ARG A 51 -9.29 2.38 -7.46
CA ARG A 51 -8.23 2.14 -6.46
C ARG A 51 -8.78 1.48 -5.21
N ILE A 52 -7.98 0.65 -4.57
CA ILE A 52 -8.38 -0.06 -3.35
C ILE A 52 -7.51 0.44 -2.20
N ARG A 53 -8.14 0.97 -1.15
CA ARG A 53 -7.48 1.32 0.11
C ARG A 53 -7.60 0.15 1.07
N LEU A 54 -6.46 -0.33 1.52
CA LEU A 54 -6.33 -1.31 2.58
C LEU A 54 -5.76 -0.63 3.82
N TYR A 55 -6.29 -0.96 4.98
CA TYR A 55 -5.85 -0.42 6.25
C TYR A 55 -5.37 -1.56 7.15
N GLY A 56 -4.34 -1.30 7.94
CA GLY A 56 -4.00 -2.13 9.09
C GLY A 56 -3.01 -1.40 9.98
N TYR A 57 -3.05 -1.71 11.27
CA TYR A 57 -2.18 -1.06 12.25
C TYR A 57 -0.72 -1.43 11.99
N SER A 58 0.16 -0.44 11.90
CA SER A 58 1.61 -0.63 11.83
C SER A 58 2.20 -0.49 13.23
N GLU A 59 2.89 -1.53 13.68
CA GLU A 59 3.59 -1.49 14.98
C GLU A 59 4.79 -0.54 14.92
N THR A 60 5.46 -0.48 13.78
CA THR A 60 6.61 0.40 13.53
C THR A 60 6.22 1.88 13.63
N LEU A 61 5.10 2.24 12.99
CA LEU A 61 4.63 3.62 12.89
C LEU A 61 3.68 4.02 14.03
N ARG A 62 3.25 3.06 14.86
CA ARG A 62 2.30 3.25 15.96
C ARG A 62 0.96 3.88 15.55
N CYS A 63 0.59 3.75 14.28
CA CYS A 63 -0.67 4.22 13.72
C CYS A 63 -1.14 3.29 12.60
N PHE A 64 -2.31 3.55 12.03
CA PHE A 64 -2.78 2.81 10.86
C PHE A 64 -1.94 3.15 9.64
N LEU A 65 -1.55 2.12 8.90
CA LEU A 65 -0.91 2.26 7.60
C LEU A 65 -1.96 2.05 6.51
N ARG A 66 -2.11 3.04 5.63
CA ARG A 66 -2.98 2.95 4.46
C ARG A 66 -2.17 2.50 3.25
N VAL A 67 -2.47 1.32 2.73
CA VAL A 67 -1.90 0.77 1.49
C VAL A 67 -2.89 0.98 0.35
N VAL A 68 -2.45 1.63 -0.72
CA VAL A 68 -3.27 1.92 -1.91
C VAL A 68 -2.85 0.98 -3.04
N LEU A 69 -3.76 0.12 -3.44
CA LEU A 69 -3.62 -0.76 -4.60
C LEU A 69 -4.27 -0.13 -5.84
N LEU A 70 -3.77 -0.51 -7.01
CA LEU A 70 -4.46 -0.29 -8.27
C LEU A 70 -5.72 -1.15 -8.38
N SER A 71 -6.50 -0.93 -9.44
CA SER A 71 -7.75 -1.66 -9.71
C SER A 71 -7.58 -3.17 -9.92
N ASP A 72 -6.36 -3.64 -10.20
CA ASP A 72 -6.02 -5.06 -10.27
C ASP A 72 -6.02 -5.76 -8.90
N GLY A 73 -6.12 -4.99 -7.81
CA GLY A 73 -6.21 -5.50 -6.45
C GLY A 73 -4.95 -6.17 -5.91
N VAL A 74 -3.82 -6.08 -6.62
CA VAL A 74 -2.55 -6.70 -6.20
C VAL A 74 -1.34 -5.78 -6.33
N THR A 75 -1.40 -4.75 -7.18
CA THR A 75 -0.27 -3.85 -7.41
C THR A 75 -0.30 -2.66 -6.46
N VAL A 76 0.71 -2.55 -5.60
CA VAL A 76 0.87 -1.40 -4.69
C VAL A 76 1.25 -0.15 -5.48
N HIS A 77 0.40 0.87 -5.38
CA HIS A 77 0.64 2.19 -5.95
C HIS A 77 1.24 3.16 -4.93
N ASN A 78 0.74 3.13 -3.69
CA ASN A 78 1.21 4.00 -2.62
C ASN A 78 1.00 3.35 -1.23
N ALA A 79 1.70 3.83 -0.21
CA ALA A 79 1.49 3.47 1.19
C ALA A 79 1.93 4.64 2.09
N PHE A 80 1.16 4.96 3.12
CA PHE A 80 1.52 6.03 4.06
C PHE A 80 0.76 5.95 5.39
N PRO A 81 1.36 6.45 6.49
CA PRO A 81 0.70 6.55 7.79
C PRO A 81 -0.62 7.35 7.68
N ASP A 82 -1.66 6.88 8.34
CA ASP A 82 -2.99 7.49 8.39
C ASP A 82 -3.44 7.64 9.85
N GLU A 83 -2.96 8.70 10.50
CA GLU A 83 -3.24 8.99 11.92
C GLU A 83 -4.70 9.37 12.20
N GLN A 84 -5.47 9.71 11.16
CA GLN A 84 -6.87 10.09 11.29
C GLN A 84 -7.81 8.88 11.18
N TYR A 85 -7.30 7.73 10.73
CA TYR A 85 -8.09 6.52 10.67
C TYR A 85 -8.25 5.92 12.07
N THR A 86 -9.50 5.87 12.53
CA THR A 86 -9.90 5.10 13.70
C THR A 86 -10.77 3.95 13.20
N SER A 87 -10.49 2.73 13.68
CA SER A 87 -11.23 1.50 13.32
C SER A 87 -12.60 1.45 13.98
#